data_AF-A0A8T0XGS6-F1
#
_entry.id   AF-A0A8T0XGS6-F1
#
_cell.length_a   1.000
_cell.length_b   1.000
_cell.length_c   1.000
_cell.angle_alpha   90.00
_cell.angle_beta   90.00
_cell.angle_gamma   90.00
#
_symmetry.space_group_name_H-M   'P 1'
#
loop_
_entity.id
_entity.type
_entity.pdbx_description
1 polymer ?
#
loop_
_entity_poly.entity_id
_entity_poly.type
_entity_poly.pdbx_seq_one_letter_code
_entity_poly.pdbx_strand_id
1 'polypeptide(L)'
;MAVCTYLVEELHLDVDTTDNSEALLSRGADVDSFSYCGTPLHAAVIGKHDAAVKILLDHHADAGADVKGVGQLTPLIVAANEGLTDFYKCLLDTGADPDVRDDGGHLPIEIAAHNNRRKDVEILFPVTSRIPYVHDWSVDGILAYVKSVPKEENDPLYKMDPAYLKSEGSKAYKRKDYVSAVNFYSMAIKLDPSDVILHSNKSLCWINLGDGDKALLDAEFCRMMQPDWPKACYRQGAAHMLLKNYEKACDAFLAGLKLDPTNVEIEKALREACNSLKISLGTKRVS
;
A
#
# COMPACT_ATOMS: atom_id res chain seq x y z
N MET A 1 -16.89 -7.09 -6.09
CA MET A 1 -17.49 -7.00 -4.73
C MET A 1 -16.46 -6.76 -3.62
N ALA A 2 -15.23 -6.28 -3.88
CA ALA A 2 -14.30 -5.93 -2.78
C ALA A 2 -13.19 -4.93 -3.14
N VAL A 3 -13.42 -3.92 -4.00
CA VAL A 3 -12.39 -2.89 -4.29
C VAL A 3 -12.92 -1.44 -4.21
N CYS A 4 -14.22 -1.21 -3.91
CA CYS A 4 -14.81 0.13 -4.03
C CYS A 4 -15.44 0.70 -2.76
N THR A 5 -15.21 0.14 -1.58
CA THR A 5 -15.87 0.66 -0.36
C THR A 5 -15.32 2.01 0.10
N TYR A 6 -14.18 2.48 -0.42
CA TYR A 6 -13.64 3.81 -0.06
C TYR A 6 -14.12 4.94 -0.99
N LEU A 7 -14.45 4.64 -2.25
CA LEU A 7 -15.05 5.61 -3.18
C LEU A 7 -16.56 5.81 -2.92
N VAL A 8 -17.22 4.90 -2.20
CA VAL A 8 -18.67 4.91 -1.98
C VAL A 8 -19.10 5.68 -0.72
N GLU A 9 -18.38 5.60 0.41
CA GLU A 9 -18.90 6.14 1.69
C GLU A 9 -18.78 7.66 1.86
N GLU A 10 -17.78 8.33 1.26
CA GLU A 10 -17.67 9.81 1.32
C GLU A 10 -18.22 10.53 0.07
N LEU A 11 -18.37 9.84 -1.07
CA LEU A 11 -18.69 10.49 -2.36
C LEU A 11 -19.93 9.96 -3.12
N HIS A 12 -20.62 8.91 -2.69
CA HIS A 12 -21.82 8.38 -3.39
C HIS A 12 -21.62 8.09 -4.90
N LEU A 13 -20.49 7.56 -5.36
CA LEU A 13 -20.27 7.35 -6.80
C LEU A 13 -19.71 5.97 -7.16
N ASP A 14 -20.35 5.39 -8.18
CA ASP A 14 -19.98 4.15 -8.85
C ASP A 14 -18.79 4.43 -9.79
N VAL A 15 -17.70 3.68 -9.66
CA VAL A 15 -16.44 3.90 -10.41
C VAL A 15 -16.52 3.40 -11.86
N ASP A 16 -17.70 2.92 -12.27
CA ASP A 16 -17.95 2.33 -13.59
C ASP A 16 -18.24 3.38 -14.69
N THR A 17 -18.14 4.68 -14.37
CA THR A 17 -18.32 5.76 -15.36
C THR A 17 -17.20 6.80 -15.29
N THR A 18 -16.50 6.96 -16.41
CA THR A 18 -15.49 8.00 -16.67
C THR A 18 -15.97 9.41 -16.33
N ASP A 19 -17.28 9.63 -16.48
CA ASP A 19 -17.96 10.89 -16.21
C ASP A 19 -17.85 11.31 -14.73
N ASN A 20 -17.81 10.34 -13.81
CA ASN A 20 -17.64 10.61 -12.38
C ASN A 20 -16.22 11.06 -12.06
N SER A 21 -15.21 10.44 -12.67
CA SER A 21 -13.80 10.79 -12.45
C SER A 21 -13.47 12.22 -12.91
N GLU A 22 -13.86 12.59 -14.13
CA GLU A 22 -13.67 13.97 -14.64
C GLU A 22 -14.41 15.01 -13.78
N ALA A 23 -15.64 14.69 -13.37
CA ALA A 23 -16.48 15.56 -12.57
C ALA A 23 -15.92 15.79 -11.15
N LEU A 24 -15.17 14.84 -10.59
CA LEU A 24 -14.53 14.94 -9.28
C LEU A 24 -13.22 15.72 -9.35
N LEU A 25 -12.36 15.42 -10.33
CA LEU A 25 -11.10 16.14 -10.53
C LEU A 25 -11.35 17.62 -10.85
N SER A 26 -12.37 17.92 -11.65
CA SER A 26 -12.82 19.29 -11.93
C SER A 26 -13.35 20.03 -10.70
N ARG A 27 -13.75 19.31 -9.63
CA ARG A 27 -14.18 19.87 -8.34
C ARG A 27 -13.04 19.98 -7.32
N GLY A 28 -11.80 19.69 -7.73
CA GLY A 28 -10.63 19.80 -6.87
C GLY A 28 -10.38 18.58 -5.99
N ALA A 29 -10.90 17.41 -6.35
CA ALA A 29 -10.45 16.16 -5.74
C ALA A 29 -8.93 16.00 -5.93
N ASP A 30 -8.24 15.55 -4.89
CA ASP A 30 -6.81 15.26 -4.94
C ASP A 30 -6.57 14.04 -5.85
N VAL A 31 -5.92 14.26 -7.00
CA VAL A 31 -5.67 13.25 -8.02
C VAL A 31 -4.77 12.11 -7.52
N ASP A 32 -3.91 12.42 -6.53
CA ASP A 32 -2.97 11.49 -5.92
C ASP A 32 -3.38 11.07 -4.51
N SER A 33 -4.68 11.21 -4.17
CA SER A 33 -5.20 10.80 -2.87
C SER A 33 -4.79 9.35 -2.57
N PHE A 34 -4.19 9.13 -1.41
CA PHE A 34 -3.62 7.82 -1.08
C PHE A 34 -4.58 6.95 -0.27
N SER A 35 -4.69 5.67 -0.63
CA SER A 35 -5.39 4.62 0.12
C SER A 35 -4.51 3.37 0.25
N TYR A 36 -4.95 2.38 1.04
CA TYR A 36 -4.25 1.08 1.11
C TYR A 36 -4.07 0.40 -0.26
N CYS A 37 -4.98 0.64 -1.22
CA CYS A 37 -4.88 0.11 -2.58
C CYS A 37 -3.97 0.94 -3.50
N GLY A 38 -3.31 1.97 -2.97
CA GLY A 38 -2.54 2.96 -3.73
C GLY A 38 -3.35 4.21 -4.09
N THR A 39 -2.80 4.98 -5.03
CA THR A 39 -3.46 6.16 -5.62
C THR A 39 -4.57 5.74 -6.61
N PRO A 40 -5.47 6.64 -7.02
CA PRO A 40 -6.45 6.34 -8.07
C PRO A 40 -5.82 5.76 -9.34
N LEU A 41 -4.60 6.18 -9.69
CA LEU A 41 -3.87 5.65 -10.85
C LEU A 41 -3.50 4.18 -10.68
N HIS A 42 -3.10 3.76 -9.47
CA HIS A 42 -2.87 2.34 -9.17
C HIS A 42 -4.15 1.52 -9.37
N ALA A 43 -5.27 1.98 -8.79
CA ALA A 43 -6.55 1.29 -8.92
C ALA A 43 -7.03 1.21 -10.38
N ALA A 44 -6.83 2.26 -11.17
CA ALA A 44 -7.19 2.29 -12.58
C ALA A 44 -6.34 1.30 -13.41
N VAL A 45 -5.03 1.19 -13.14
CA VAL A 45 -4.14 0.23 -13.80
C VAL A 45 -4.51 -1.21 -13.41
N ILE A 46 -4.68 -1.50 -12.11
CA ILE A 46 -5.10 -2.84 -11.61
C ILE A 46 -6.45 -3.25 -12.22
N GLY A 47 -7.40 -2.32 -12.27
CA GLY A 47 -8.72 -2.52 -12.86
C GLY A 47 -8.74 -2.57 -14.38
N LYS A 48 -7.60 -2.30 -15.05
CA LYS A 48 -7.46 -2.24 -16.52
C LYS A 48 -8.42 -1.24 -17.16
N HIS A 49 -8.60 -0.10 -16.49
CA HIS A 49 -9.53 0.95 -16.91
C HIS A 49 -8.82 2.01 -17.75
N ASP A 50 -8.60 1.72 -19.05
CA ASP A 50 -7.83 2.57 -19.97
C ASP A 50 -8.25 4.04 -19.96
N ALA A 51 -9.56 4.30 -19.94
CA ALA A 51 -10.09 5.66 -19.95
C ALA A 51 -9.82 6.39 -18.62
N ALA A 52 -9.94 5.70 -17.49
CA ALA A 52 -9.62 6.26 -16.18
C ALA A 52 -8.12 6.57 -16.05
N VAL A 53 -7.24 5.68 -16.54
CA VAL A 53 -5.80 5.92 -16.59
C VAL A 53 -5.48 7.20 -17.38
N LYS A 54 -6.08 7.37 -18.56
CA LYS A 54 -5.89 8.58 -19.38
C LYS A 54 -6.38 9.84 -18.68
N ILE A 55 -7.59 9.83 -18.15
CA ILE A 55 -8.17 10.98 -17.42
C ILE A 55 -7.28 11.37 -16.24
N LEU A 56 -6.82 10.41 -15.44
CA LEU A 56 -5.96 10.68 -14.29
C LEU A 56 -4.62 11.31 -14.72
N LEU A 57 -3.99 10.76 -15.76
CA LEU A 57 -2.74 11.30 -16.29
C LEU A 57 -2.91 12.69 -16.94
N ASP A 58 -4.02 12.94 -17.64
CA ASP A 58 -4.38 14.23 -18.21
C ASP A 58 -4.60 15.30 -17.11
N HIS A 59 -5.02 14.87 -15.93
CA HIS A 59 -5.12 15.69 -14.72
C HIS A 59 -3.85 15.69 -13.85
N HIS A 60 -2.70 15.29 -14.42
CA HIS A 60 -1.39 15.31 -13.78
C HIS A 60 -1.22 14.38 -12.58
N ALA A 61 -1.91 13.22 -12.56
CA ALA A 61 -1.61 12.16 -11.61
C ALA A 61 -0.11 11.78 -11.67
N ASP A 62 0.51 11.59 -10.52
CA ASP A 62 1.92 11.22 -10.45
C ASP A 62 2.09 9.74 -10.86
N ALA A 63 2.61 9.54 -12.07
CA ALA A 63 2.89 8.21 -12.63
C ALA A 63 4.07 7.49 -11.92
N GLY A 64 4.87 8.23 -11.14
CA GLY A 64 5.91 7.71 -10.27
C GLY A 64 5.46 7.57 -8.81
N ALA A 65 4.18 7.81 -8.50
CA ALA A 65 3.68 7.74 -7.14
C ALA A 65 3.93 6.36 -6.54
N ASP A 66 4.48 6.33 -5.33
CA ASP A 66 4.69 5.10 -4.58
C ASP A 66 3.48 4.80 -3.67
N VAL A 67 3.08 3.54 -3.57
CA VAL A 67 2.11 3.12 -2.56
C VAL A 67 2.81 3.12 -1.20
N LYS A 68 2.63 4.22 -0.43
CA LYS A 68 3.13 4.32 0.95
C LYS A 68 2.86 3.01 1.69
N GLY A 69 3.83 2.51 2.45
CA GLY A 69 3.67 1.35 3.35
C GLY A 69 3.38 -0.03 2.74
N VAL A 70 3.06 -0.12 1.44
CA VAL A 70 2.96 -1.40 0.70
C VAL A 70 4.27 -1.73 -0.02
N GLY A 71 5.30 -0.90 0.13
CA GLY A 71 6.60 -1.10 -0.52
C GLY A 71 6.80 -0.14 -1.68
N GLN A 72 7.85 -0.33 -2.50
CA GLN A 72 8.07 0.48 -3.72
C GLN A 72 7.15 -0.01 -4.85
N LEU A 73 5.85 0.15 -4.67
CA LEU A 73 4.84 -0.27 -5.63
C LEU A 73 4.39 0.96 -6.41
N THR A 74 4.94 1.15 -7.61
CA THR A 74 4.53 2.24 -8.51
C THR A 74 3.57 1.73 -9.59
N PRO A 75 2.84 2.60 -10.29
CA PRO A 75 1.95 2.19 -11.39
C PRO A 75 2.68 1.37 -12.46
N LEU A 76 3.96 1.67 -12.74
CA LEU A 76 4.78 0.91 -13.69
C LEU A 76 5.14 -0.48 -13.16
N ILE A 77 5.48 -0.62 -11.88
CA ILE A 77 5.69 -1.93 -11.24
C ILE A 77 4.41 -2.76 -11.26
N VAL A 78 3.25 -2.15 -10.97
CA VAL A 78 1.95 -2.83 -11.06
C VAL A 78 1.67 -3.32 -12.47
N ALA A 79 1.82 -2.44 -13.48
CA ALA A 79 1.66 -2.82 -14.88
C ALA A 79 2.62 -3.94 -15.25
N ALA A 80 3.86 -3.91 -14.75
CA ALA A 80 4.84 -4.96 -14.96
C ALA A 80 4.41 -6.27 -14.32
N ASN A 81 3.99 -6.31 -13.06
CA ASN A 81 3.53 -7.55 -12.43
C ASN A 81 2.34 -8.17 -13.16
N GLU A 82 1.37 -7.37 -13.54
CA GLU A 82 0.13 -7.79 -14.21
C GLU A 82 0.29 -8.05 -15.73
N GLY A 83 1.45 -7.71 -16.31
CA GLY A 83 1.71 -7.85 -17.74
C GLY A 83 0.85 -6.95 -18.62
N LEU A 84 0.55 -5.73 -18.14
CA LEU A 84 -0.28 -4.76 -18.83
C LEU A 84 0.55 -3.92 -19.80
N THR A 85 1.06 -4.58 -20.84
CA THR A 85 1.97 -4.02 -21.85
C THR A 85 1.50 -2.68 -22.42
N ASP A 86 0.19 -2.52 -22.61
CA ASP A 86 -0.40 -1.33 -23.25
C ASP A 86 -0.28 -0.07 -22.36
N PHE A 87 -0.13 -0.23 -21.04
CA PHE A 87 0.06 0.90 -20.11
C PHE A 87 1.50 1.36 -19.98
N TYR A 88 2.50 0.58 -20.38
CA TYR A 88 3.90 0.99 -20.23
C TYR A 88 4.17 2.31 -20.93
N LYS A 89 3.69 2.43 -22.17
CA LYS A 89 3.95 3.62 -22.97
C LYS A 89 3.36 4.87 -22.32
N CYS A 90 2.10 4.85 -21.90
CA CYS A 90 1.48 6.05 -21.31
C CYS A 90 2.10 6.41 -19.95
N LEU A 91 2.46 5.42 -19.13
CA LEU A 91 3.13 5.66 -17.85
C LEU A 91 4.55 6.23 -18.05
N LEU A 92 5.33 5.68 -18.97
CA LEU A 92 6.67 6.18 -19.28
C LEU A 92 6.64 7.58 -19.92
N ASP A 93 5.71 7.81 -20.85
CA ASP A 93 5.54 9.12 -21.51
C ASP A 93 5.13 10.22 -20.50
N THR A 94 4.53 9.84 -19.37
CA THR A 94 4.13 10.75 -18.27
C THR A 94 5.14 10.82 -17.14
N GLY A 95 6.34 10.24 -17.32
CA GLY A 95 7.47 10.40 -16.42
C GLY A 95 7.60 9.31 -15.35
N ALA A 96 6.90 8.18 -15.47
CA ALA A 96 7.17 7.02 -14.62
C ALA A 96 8.64 6.60 -14.75
N ASP A 97 9.32 6.41 -13.61
CA ASP A 97 10.71 6.00 -13.56
C ASP A 97 10.85 4.51 -13.94
N PRO A 98 11.53 4.15 -15.05
CA PRO A 98 11.77 2.76 -15.43
C PRO A 98 12.79 2.05 -14.53
N ASP A 99 13.53 2.79 -13.71
CA ASP A 99 14.59 2.26 -12.85
C ASP A 99 14.16 2.07 -11.38
N VAL A 100 12.86 2.21 -11.09
CA VAL A 100 12.27 1.90 -9.78
C VAL A 100 12.37 0.41 -9.46
N ARG A 101 12.57 0.05 -8.19
CA ARG A 101 12.63 -1.35 -7.76
C ARG A 101 11.36 -1.75 -7.03
N ASP A 102 10.88 -2.97 -7.21
CA ASP A 102 9.85 -3.53 -6.33
C ASP A 102 10.41 -3.94 -4.95
N ASP A 103 9.56 -4.54 -4.13
CA ASP A 103 9.93 -5.07 -2.81
C ASP A 103 10.89 -6.26 -2.82
N GLY A 104 11.05 -6.93 -3.96
CA GLY A 104 12.08 -7.93 -4.20
C GLY A 104 13.40 -7.33 -4.66
N GLY A 105 13.43 -6.03 -4.96
CA GLY A 105 14.57 -5.32 -5.51
C GLY A 105 14.68 -5.43 -7.04
N HIS A 106 13.65 -5.91 -7.72
CA HIS A 106 13.62 -6.10 -9.16
C HIS A 106 13.13 -4.84 -9.88
N LEU A 107 13.74 -4.55 -11.02
CA LEU A 107 13.31 -3.50 -11.94
C LEU A 107 12.09 -3.96 -12.78
N PRO A 108 11.26 -3.05 -13.32
CA PRO A 108 10.19 -3.38 -14.25
C PRO A 108 10.65 -4.31 -15.39
N ILE A 109 11.84 -4.08 -15.95
CA ILE A 109 12.41 -4.92 -17.01
C ILE A 109 12.77 -6.33 -16.54
N GLU A 110 13.21 -6.47 -15.29
CA GLU A 110 13.53 -7.76 -14.69
C GLU A 110 12.25 -8.52 -14.36
N ILE A 111 11.21 -7.85 -13.85
CA ILE A 111 9.87 -8.41 -13.64
C ILE A 111 9.29 -8.94 -14.97
N ALA A 112 9.39 -8.16 -16.04
CA ALA A 112 9.01 -8.58 -17.39
C ALA A 112 9.77 -9.83 -17.86
N ALA A 113 11.09 -9.87 -17.62
CA ALA A 113 11.94 -11.00 -17.97
C ALA A 113 11.63 -12.26 -17.13
N HIS A 114 11.40 -12.12 -15.82
CA HIS A 114 11.04 -13.23 -14.91
C HIS A 114 9.75 -13.92 -15.35
N ASN A 115 8.80 -13.13 -15.87
CA ASN A 115 7.53 -13.59 -16.39
C ASN A 115 7.59 -14.05 -17.87
N ASN A 116 8.78 -14.12 -18.48
CA ASN A 116 9.01 -14.48 -19.89
C ASN A 116 8.24 -13.60 -20.89
N ARG A 117 7.94 -12.34 -20.55
CA ARG A 117 7.24 -11.41 -21.43
C ARG A 117 8.25 -10.63 -22.27
N ARG A 118 8.69 -11.23 -23.37
CA ARG A 118 9.72 -10.63 -24.26
C ARG A 118 9.33 -9.23 -24.78
N LYS A 119 8.07 -9.06 -25.21
CA LYS A 119 7.56 -7.79 -25.74
C LYS A 119 7.68 -6.65 -24.72
N ASP A 120 7.43 -6.97 -23.45
CA ASP A 120 7.56 -6.04 -22.33
C ASP A 120 9.03 -5.62 -22.13
N VAL A 121 9.95 -6.60 -22.17
CA VAL A 121 11.39 -6.34 -22.09
C VAL A 121 11.85 -5.45 -23.25
N GLU A 122 11.35 -5.70 -24.46
CA GLU A 122 11.67 -4.88 -25.64
C GLU A 122 11.19 -3.42 -25.51
N ILE A 123 10.04 -3.18 -24.86
CA ILE A 123 9.52 -1.83 -24.61
C ILE A 123 10.33 -1.11 -23.53
N LEU A 124 10.70 -1.81 -22.46
CA LEU A 124 11.41 -1.23 -21.31
C LEU A 124 12.92 -1.07 -21.58
N PHE A 125 13.52 -1.92 -22.40
CA PHE A 125 14.95 -1.90 -22.72
C PHE A 125 15.52 -0.52 -23.13
N PRO A 126 14.92 0.24 -24.06
CA PRO A 126 15.48 1.52 -24.48
C PRO A 126 15.41 2.62 -23.40
N VAL A 127 14.56 2.46 -22.39
CA VAL A 127 14.34 3.46 -21.33
C VAL A 127 14.99 3.09 -20.00
N THR A 128 15.37 1.81 -19.82
CA THR A 128 15.96 1.33 -18.56
C THR A 128 17.48 1.53 -18.56
N SER A 129 18.03 2.00 -17.44
CA SER A 129 19.47 2.11 -17.25
C SER A 129 20.14 0.74 -17.27
N ARG A 130 21.38 0.69 -17.76
CA ARG A 130 22.14 -0.56 -17.81
C ARG A 130 22.34 -1.14 -16.42
N ILE A 131 21.93 -2.40 -16.25
CA ILE A 131 22.10 -3.14 -15.00
C ILE A 131 23.54 -3.68 -14.90
N PRO A 132 24.34 -3.31 -13.88
CA PRO A 132 25.77 -3.63 -13.83
C PRO A 132 26.11 -5.13 -13.83
N TYR A 133 25.27 -5.96 -13.22
CA TYR A 133 25.49 -7.41 -13.11
C TYR A 133 25.01 -8.20 -14.34
N VAL A 134 24.34 -7.55 -15.29
CA VAL A 134 23.96 -8.17 -16.57
C VAL A 134 25.07 -7.91 -17.59
N HIS A 135 25.91 -8.91 -17.83
CA HIS A 135 27.07 -8.78 -18.73
C HIS A 135 26.66 -8.56 -20.20
N ASP A 136 25.72 -9.36 -20.69
CA ASP A 136 25.11 -9.21 -22.02
C ASP A 136 23.89 -8.27 -21.92
N TRP A 137 24.11 -6.98 -22.19
CA TRP A 137 23.06 -5.97 -22.15
C TRP A 137 22.28 -5.93 -23.47
N SER A 138 21.54 -7.02 -23.71
CA SER A 138 20.59 -7.17 -24.80
C SER A 138 19.29 -7.78 -24.25
N VAL A 139 18.20 -7.73 -25.01
CA VAL A 139 16.94 -8.39 -24.61
C VAL A 139 17.17 -9.87 -24.29
N ASP A 140 17.95 -10.56 -25.13
CA ASP A 140 18.27 -11.97 -24.91
C ASP A 140 19.19 -12.19 -23.70
N GLY A 141 20.17 -11.31 -23.49
CA GLY A 141 21.07 -11.37 -22.35
C GLY A 141 20.38 -11.13 -21.00
N ILE A 142 19.42 -10.21 -20.94
CA ILE A 142 18.58 -9.96 -19.75
C ILE A 142 17.71 -11.19 -19.46
N LEU A 143 17.02 -11.73 -20.48
CA LEU A 143 16.20 -12.94 -20.34
C LEU A 143 17.05 -14.14 -19.87
N ALA A 144 18.26 -14.30 -20.41
CA ALA A 144 19.19 -15.36 -20.03
C ALA A 144 19.70 -15.18 -18.60
N TYR A 145 20.07 -13.96 -18.20
CA TYR A 145 20.51 -13.64 -16.85
C TYR A 145 19.41 -13.99 -15.83
N VAL A 146 18.21 -13.46 -16.02
CA VAL A 146 17.08 -13.68 -15.10
C VAL A 146 16.74 -15.17 -14.96
N LYS A 147 16.80 -15.93 -16.07
CA LYS A 147 16.61 -17.39 -16.04
C LYS A 147 17.70 -18.15 -15.26
N SER A 148 18.91 -17.58 -15.17
CA SER A 148 20.03 -18.17 -14.42
C SER A 148 19.94 -17.90 -12.92
N VAL A 149 19.23 -16.84 -12.51
CA VAL A 149 18.99 -16.52 -11.10
C VAL A 149 18.02 -17.55 -10.52
N PRO A 150 18.33 -18.17 -9.37
CA PRO A 150 17.39 -19.06 -8.69
C PRO A 150 16.09 -18.32 -8.40
N LYS A 151 14.94 -18.88 -8.80
CA LYS A 151 13.64 -18.30 -8.45
C LYS A 151 13.50 -18.13 -6.94
N GLU A 152 12.88 -17.03 -6.52
CA GLU A 152 12.56 -16.76 -5.11
C GLU A 152 11.84 -17.92 -4.42
N GLU A 153 10.96 -18.64 -5.14
CA GLU A 153 10.26 -19.85 -4.66
C GLU A 153 11.20 -20.96 -4.12
N ASN A 154 12.47 -20.95 -4.51
CA ASN A 154 13.49 -21.89 -4.03
C ASN A 154 14.24 -21.39 -2.79
N ASP A 155 14.10 -20.12 -2.42
CA ASP A 155 14.66 -19.54 -1.20
C ASP A 155 14.03 -20.25 0.01
N PRO A 156 14.84 -20.69 1.01
CA PRO A 156 14.34 -21.26 2.25
C PRO A 156 13.24 -20.44 2.94
N LEU A 157 13.21 -19.12 2.73
CA LEU A 157 12.17 -18.22 3.21
C LEU A 157 10.77 -18.63 2.76
N TYR A 158 10.59 -18.96 1.47
CA TYR A 158 9.30 -19.36 0.88
C TYR A 158 8.91 -20.81 1.19
N LYS A 159 9.77 -21.56 1.90
CA LYS A 159 9.45 -22.88 2.45
C LYS A 159 8.94 -22.82 3.89
N MET A 160 8.99 -21.65 4.53
CA MET A 160 8.53 -21.52 5.91
C MET A 160 7.00 -21.50 5.99
N ASP A 161 6.46 -22.16 7.01
CA ASP A 161 5.03 -22.16 7.30
C ASP A 161 4.60 -20.75 7.80
N PRO A 162 3.61 -20.09 7.17
CA PRO A 162 3.07 -18.80 7.64
C PRO A 162 2.66 -18.82 9.11
N ALA A 163 2.13 -19.94 9.62
CA ALA A 163 1.75 -20.08 11.02
C ALA A 163 2.97 -20.06 11.96
N TYR A 164 4.10 -20.64 11.52
CA TYR A 164 5.36 -20.57 12.25
C TYR A 164 5.87 -19.13 12.33
N LEU A 165 5.89 -18.40 11.20
CA LEU A 165 6.31 -17.00 11.16
C LEU A 165 5.43 -16.11 12.05
N LYS A 166 4.10 -16.28 11.98
CA LYS A 166 3.14 -15.60 12.87
C LYS A 166 3.41 -15.87 14.35
N SER A 167 3.76 -17.12 14.68
CA SER A 167 4.11 -17.53 16.05
C SER A 167 5.40 -16.87 16.53
N GLU A 168 6.46 -16.87 15.72
CA GLU A 168 7.73 -16.21 16.05
C GLU A 168 7.57 -14.69 16.18
N GLY A 169 6.81 -14.05 15.29
CA GLY A 169 6.44 -12.64 15.42
C GLY A 169 5.74 -12.34 16.74
N SER A 170 4.81 -13.21 17.15
CA SER A 170 4.10 -13.07 18.42
C SER A 170 5.00 -13.28 19.64
N LYS A 171 6.00 -14.17 19.57
CA LYS A 171 7.03 -14.34 20.62
C LYS A 171 7.95 -13.12 20.69
N ALA A 172 8.38 -12.58 19.55
CA ALA A 172 9.19 -11.37 19.49
C ALA A 172 8.45 -10.17 20.08
N TYR A 173 7.17 -10.00 19.73
CA TYR A 173 6.31 -8.96 20.31
C TYR A 173 6.23 -9.06 21.83
N LYS A 174 6.03 -10.26 22.39
CA LYS A 174 6.00 -10.48 23.85
C LYS A 174 7.33 -10.11 24.52
N ARG A 175 8.46 -10.24 23.82
CA ARG A 175 9.78 -9.80 24.28
C ARG A 175 10.03 -8.30 24.10
N LYS A 176 9.05 -7.55 23.57
CA LYS A 176 9.17 -6.13 23.15
C LYS A 176 10.22 -5.90 22.05
N ASP A 177 10.60 -6.96 21.35
CA ASP A 177 11.44 -6.88 20.16
C ASP A 177 10.52 -6.63 18.94
N TYR A 178 10.05 -5.39 18.83
CA TYR A 178 9.07 -5.00 17.83
C TYR A 178 9.63 -5.02 16.41
N VAL A 179 10.93 -4.77 16.23
CA VAL A 179 11.58 -4.82 14.91
C VAL A 179 11.59 -6.24 14.37
N SER A 180 12.03 -7.22 15.17
CA SER A 180 11.96 -8.63 14.75
C SER A 180 10.51 -9.09 14.54
N ALA A 181 9.58 -8.63 15.37
CA ALA A 181 8.16 -8.95 15.20
C ALA A 181 7.62 -8.45 13.86
N VAL A 182 7.93 -7.21 13.47
CA VAL A 182 7.60 -6.65 12.14
C VAL A 182 8.19 -7.52 11.03
N ASN A 183 9.45 -7.92 11.12
CA ASN A 183 10.09 -8.74 10.09
C ASN A 183 9.37 -10.07 9.91
N PHE A 184 9.09 -10.78 11.01
CA PHE A 184 8.35 -12.05 10.94
C PHE A 184 6.93 -11.88 10.39
N TYR A 185 6.20 -10.84 10.81
CA TYR A 185 4.87 -10.57 10.26
C TYR A 185 4.93 -10.18 8.78
N SER A 186 5.93 -9.42 8.35
CA SER A 186 6.11 -9.04 6.95
C SER A 186 6.40 -10.27 6.08
N MET A 187 7.27 -11.16 6.54
CA MET A 187 7.51 -12.45 5.88
C MET A 187 6.23 -13.29 5.81
N ALA A 188 5.44 -13.34 6.88
CA ALA A 188 4.17 -14.07 6.89
C ALA A 188 3.15 -13.46 5.91
N ILE A 189 3.08 -12.13 5.81
CA ILE A 189 2.19 -11.41 4.87
C ILE A 189 2.58 -11.70 3.41
N LYS A 190 3.88 -11.82 3.11
CA LYS A 190 4.31 -12.21 1.76
C LYS A 190 3.78 -13.59 1.35
N LEU A 191 3.59 -14.51 2.31
CA LEU A 191 3.08 -15.86 2.05
C LEU A 191 1.56 -15.98 2.14
N ASP A 192 0.92 -15.20 3.02
CA ASP A 192 -0.54 -15.08 3.14
C ASP A 192 -0.94 -13.61 3.28
N PRO A 193 -1.08 -12.89 2.15
CA PRO A 193 -1.42 -11.46 2.15
C PRO A 193 -2.85 -11.19 2.59
N SER A 194 -3.69 -12.22 2.73
CA SER A 194 -5.10 -12.08 3.09
C SER A 194 -5.35 -12.12 4.60
N ASP A 195 -4.37 -12.55 5.41
CA ASP A 195 -4.52 -12.63 6.87
C ASP A 195 -4.47 -11.23 7.51
N VAL A 196 -5.66 -10.66 7.68
CA VAL A 196 -5.91 -9.37 8.35
C VAL A 196 -5.30 -9.29 9.76
N ILE A 197 -5.14 -10.43 10.45
CA ILE A 197 -4.54 -10.46 11.79
C ILE A 197 -3.05 -10.15 11.74
N LEU A 198 -2.33 -10.57 10.69
CA LEU A 198 -0.91 -10.24 10.52
C LEU A 198 -0.71 -8.73 10.41
N HIS A 199 -1.52 -8.05 9.58
CA HIS A 199 -1.51 -6.60 9.47
C HIS A 199 -1.86 -5.91 10.78
N SER A 200 -2.90 -6.36 11.49
CA SER A 200 -3.26 -5.79 12.80
C SER A 200 -2.15 -5.91 13.85
N ASN A 201 -1.41 -7.02 13.83
CA ASN A 201 -0.27 -7.23 14.72
C ASN A 201 0.95 -6.41 14.29
N LYS A 202 1.22 -6.28 12.98
CA LYS A 202 2.29 -5.43 12.44
C LYS A 202 2.02 -3.95 12.70
N SER A 203 0.79 -3.47 12.50
CA SER A 203 0.30 -2.13 12.88
C SER A 203 0.59 -1.83 14.36
N LEU A 204 0.29 -2.78 15.25
CA LEU A 204 0.59 -2.64 16.67
C LEU A 204 2.09 -2.52 16.96
N CYS A 205 2.93 -3.26 16.24
CA CYS A 205 4.38 -3.13 16.39
C CYS A 205 4.85 -1.73 15.97
N TRP A 206 4.36 -1.20 14.85
CA TRP A 206 4.66 0.15 14.40
C TRP A 206 4.21 1.23 15.40
N ILE A 207 3.04 1.05 16.02
CA ILE A 207 2.57 1.94 17.10
C ILE A 207 3.57 1.95 18.26
N ASN A 208 4.07 0.79 18.68
CA ASN A 208 5.06 0.69 19.75
C ASN A 208 6.44 1.25 19.35
N LEU A 209 6.76 1.25 18.06
CA LEU A 209 7.97 1.86 17.50
C LEU A 209 7.82 3.38 17.28
N GLY A 210 6.61 3.92 17.38
CA GLY A 210 6.31 5.34 17.15
C GLY A 210 6.18 5.73 15.68
N ASP A 211 6.12 4.77 14.76
CA ASP A 211 5.95 5.02 13.33
C ASP A 211 4.45 5.08 12.98
N GLY A 212 3.89 6.29 13.03
CA GLY A 212 2.47 6.52 12.82
C GLY A 212 2.00 6.24 11.38
N ASP A 213 2.83 6.54 10.38
CA ASP A 213 2.48 6.36 8.96
C ASP A 213 2.38 4.88 8.61
N LYS A 214 3.39 4.07 8.97
CA LYS A 214 3.35 2.61 8.75
C LYS A 214 2.25 1.93 9.57
N ALA A 215 2.01 2.41 10.79
CA ALA A 215 0.92 1.91 11.62
C ALA A 215 -0.46 2.17 11.02
N LEU A 216 -0.67 3.37 10.47
CA LEU A 216 -1.94 3.80 9.87
C LEU A 216 -2.26 2.95 8.66
N LEU A 217 -1.26 2.71 7.81
CA LEU A 217 -1.42 1.87 6.62
C LEU A 217 -1.98 0.48 6.96
N ASP A 218 -1.29 -0.24 7.84
CA ASP A 218 -1.70 -1.59 8.22
C ASP A 218 -3.08 -1.58 8.91
N ALA A 219 -3.43 -0.49 9.61
CA ALA A 219 -4.74 -0.34 10.23
C ALA A 219 -5.86 -0.07 9.20
N GLU A 220 -5.60 0.72 8.17
CA GLU A 220 -6.52 0.99 7.06
C GLU A 220 -6.81 -0.27 6.26
N PHE A 221 -5.81 -1.15 6.05
CA PHE A 221 -6.05 -2.49 5.52
C PHE A 221 -7.07 -3.25 6.36
N CYS A 222 -6.86 -3.29 7.67
CA CYS A 222 -7.77 -4.00 8.57
C CYS A 222 -9.18 -3.44 8.50
N ARG A 223 -9.34 -2.11 8.42
CA ARG A 223 -10.63 -1.44 8.27
C ARG A 223 -11.31 -1.77 6.95
N MET A 224 -10.53 -1.84 5.87
CA MET A 224 -11.03 -2.18 4.54
C MET A 224 -11.47 -3.64 4.45
N MET A 225 -10.68 -4.56 4.99
CA MET A 225 -10.96 -5.99 4.90
C MET A 225 -12.00 -6.48 5.92
N GLN A 226 -12.10 -5.84 7.09
CA GLN A 226 -13.06 -6.16 8.15
C GLN A 226 -13.62 -4.88 8.79
N PRO A 227 -14.60 -4.21 8.13
CA PRO A 227 -15.16 -2.93 8.60
C PRO A 227 -15.84 -2.98 9.96
N ASP A 228 -16.35 -4.15 10.33
CA ASP A 228 -17.08 -4.49 11.55
C ASP A 228 -16.17 -5.02 12.67
N TRP A 229 -14.86 -4.79 12.57
CA TRP A 229 -13.88 -5.18 13.59
C TRP A 229 -13.44 -4.01 14.48
N PRO A 230 -13.86 -3.95 15.77
CA PRO A 230 -13.53 -2.84 16.68
C PRO A 230 -12.02 -2.64 16.86
N LYS A 231 -11.23 -3.72 16.81
CA LYS A 231 -9.78 -3.67 16.96
C LYS A 231 -9.12 -2.92 15.80
N ALA A 232 -9.64 -3.02 14.58
CA ALA A 232 -9.15 -2.26 13.44
C ALA A 232 -9.35 -0.75 13.66
N CYS A 233 -10.53 -0.36 14.17
CA CYS A 233 -10.84 1.03 14.54
C CYS A 233 -9.87 1.57 15.59
N TYR A 234 -9.57 0.75 16.60
CA TYR A 234 -8.57 1.12 17.60
C TYR A 234 -7.18 1.31 17.00
N ARG A 235 -6.71 0.41 16.13
CA ARG A 235 -5.40 0.52 15.47
C ARG A 235 -5.31 1.82 14.65
N GLN A 236 -6.36 2.13 13.90
CA GLN A 236 -6.42 3.35 13.08
C GLN A 236 -6.40 4.61 13.96
N GLY A 237 -7.22 4.64 15.00
CA GLY A 237 -7.25 5.77 15.94
C GLY A 237 -5.91 5.97 16.66
N ALA A 238 -5.26 4.88 17.09
CA ALA A 238 -3.94 4.95 17.72
C ALA A 238 -2.84 5.44 16.77
N ALA A 239 -2.89 5.05 15.49
CA ALA A 239 -1.97 5.56 14.47
C ALA A 239 -2.19 7.06 14.23
N HIS A 240 -3.45 7.52 14.13
CA HIS A 240 -3.76 8.95 14.02
C HIS A 240 -3.34 9.75 15.26
N MET A 241 -3.38 9.16 16.46
CA MET A 241 -2.85 9.79 17.68
C MET A 241 -1.34 10.05 17.56
N LEU A 242 -0.56 9.10 17.05
CA LEU A 242 0.89 9.28 16.81
C LEU A 242 1.16 10.38 15.79
N LEU A 243 0.35 10.43 14.73
CA LEU A 243 0.41 11.45 13.68
C LEU A 243 -0.15 12.81 14.12
N LYS A 244 -0.66 12.93 15.35
CA LYS A 244 -1.34 14.13 15.89
C LYS A 244 -2.57 14.58 15.10
N ASN A 245 -3.16 13.67 14.33
CA ASN A 245 -4.41 13.86 13.61
C ASN A 245 -5.59 13.57 14.56
N TYR A 246 -5.72 14.38 15.62
CA TYR A 246 -6.60 14.08 16.74
C TYR A 246 -8.09 14.01 16.38
N GLU A 247 -8.53 14.75 15.38
CA GLU A 247 -9.91 14.69 14.86
C GLU A 247 -10.20 13.32 14.25
N LYS A 248 -9.39 12.89 13.27
CA LYS A 248 -9.48 11.56 12.66
C LYS A 248 -9.32 10.43 13.69
N ALA A 249 -8.49 10.64 14.72
CA ALA A 249 -8.37 9.69 15.82
C ALA A 249 -9.69 9.54 16.59
N CYS A 250 -10.36 10.64 16.91
CA CYS A 250 -11.66 10.62 17.57
C CYS A 250 -12.70 9.89 16.72
N ASP A 251 -12.75 10.16 15.42
CA ASP A 251 -13.70 9.52 14.49
C ASP A 251 -13.50 8.00 14.44
N ALA A 252 -12.25 7.55 14.34
CA ALA A 252 -11.91 6.13 14.33
C ALA A 252 -12.30 5.45 15.66
N PHE A 253 -12.00 6.06 16.81
CA PHE A 253 -12.39 5.48 18.10
C PHE A 253 -13.92 5.48 18.32
N LEU A 254 -14.63 6.53 17.88
CA LEU A 254 -16.08 6.58 17.89
C LEU A 254 -16.69 5.48 17.03
N ALA A 255 -16.14 5.23 15.83
CA ALA A 255 -16.54 4.11 15.00
C ALA A 255 -16.34 2.77 15.72
N GLY A 256 -15.21 2.60 16.42
CA GLY A 256 -14.96 1.43 17.25
C GLY A 256 -15.99 1.22 18.38
N LEU A 257 -16.37 2.29 19.09
CA LEU A 257 -17.39 2.22 20.15
C LEU A 257 -18.81 2.00 19.62
N LYS A 258 -19.11 2.41 18.38
CA LYS A 258 -20.38 2.05 17.74
C LYS A 258 -20.50 0.54 17.53
N LEU A 259 -19.39 -0.12 17.22
CA LEU A 259 -19.32 -1.57 17.01
C LEU A 259 -19.28 -2.35 18.34
N ASP A 260 -18.51 -1.86 19.33
CA ASP A 260 -18.43 -2.43 20.68
C ASP A 260 -18.52 -1.32 21.74
N PRO A 261 -19.73 -0.96 22.19
CA PRO A 261 -19.94 0.09 23.17
C PRO A 261 -19.36 -0.21 24.56
N THR A 262 -19.02 -1.47 24.85
CA THR A 262 -18.49 -1.90 26.15
C THR A 262 -16.96 -1.88 26.21
N ASN A 263 -16.31 -1.46 25.13
CA ASN A 263 -14.86 -1.48 25.01
C ASN A 263 -14.18 -0.36 25.81
N VAL A 264 -13.78 -0.69 27.04
CA VAL A 264 -13.11 0.25 27.96
C VAL A 264 -11.80 0.80 27.38
N GLU A 265 -11.08 0.01 26.57
CA GLU A 265 -9.81 0.44 25.98
C GLU A 265 -10.03 1.54 24.92
N ILE A 266 -11.00 1.33 24.02
CA ILE A 266 -11.38 2.33 23.01
C ILE A 266 -11.98 3.57 23.68
N GLU A 267 -12.81 3.40 24.71
CA GLU A 267 -13.39 4.54 25.44
C GLU A 267 -12.30 5.42 26.06
N LYS A 268 -11.30 4.80 26.71
CA LYS A 268 -10.17 5.52 27.28
C LYS A 268 -9.38 6.25 26.20
N ALA A 269 -9.07 5.57 25.09
CA ALA A 269 -8.34 6.16 23.97
C ALA A 269 -9.09 7.35 23.34
N LEU A 270 -10.41 7.26 23.20
CA LEU A 270 -11.25 8.36 22.72
C LEU A 270 -11.18 9.58 23.66
N ARG A 271 -11.24 9.36 24.98
CA ARG A 271 -11.12 10.46 25.96
C ARG A 271 -9.76 11.15 25.84
N GLU A 272 -8.69 10.39 25.67
CA GLU A 272 -7.33 10.90 25.45
C GLU A 272 -7.23 11.71 24.14
N ALA A 273 -7.82 11.21 23.05
CA ALA A 273 -7.89 11.90 21.76
C ALA A 273 -8.65 13.22 21.85
N CYS A 274 -9.85 13.21 22.45
CA CYS A 274 -10.68 14.40 22.66
C CYS A 274 -9.95 15.47 23.50
N ASN A 275 -9.22 15.06 24.54
CA ASN A 275 -8.44 15.99 25.36
C ASN A 275 -7.29 16.59 24.54
N SER A 276 -6.57 15.79 23.76
CA SER A 276 -5.48 16.24 22.90
C SER A 276 -5.97 17.22 21.82
N LEU A 277 -7.14 16.96 21.23
CA LEU A 277 -7.79 17.85 20.27
C LEU A 277 -8.14 19.21 20.90
N LYS A 278 -8.74 19.21 22.10
CA LYS A 278 -9.06 20.45 22.84
C LYS A 278 -7.82 21.30 23.13
N ILE A 279 -6.73 20.65 23.57
CA ILE A 279 -5.46 21.32 23.83
C ILE A 279 -4.91 21.93 22.53
N SER A 280 -4.89 21.17 21.44
CA SER A 280 -4.41 21.63 20.12
C SER A 280 -5.17 22.86 19.61
N LEU A 281 -6.51 22.86 19.74
CA LEU A 281 -7.36 24.00 19.35
C LEU A 281 -7.18 25.21 20.27
N GLY A 282 -6.93 25.00 21.56
CA GLY A 282 -6.65 26.05 22.53
C GLY A 282 -5.34 26.79 22.20
N THR A 283 -4.29 26.07 21.84
CA THR A 283 -2.98 26.65 21.49
C THR A 283 -3.05 27.49 20.22
N LYS A 284 -3.83 27.07 19.21
CA LYS A 284 -4.01 27.81 17.94
C LYS A 284 -4.76 29.15 18.07
N ARG A 285 -5.52 29.35 19.16
CA ARG A 285 -6.26 30.60 19.39
C ARG A 285 -5.44 31.69 20.09
N VAL A 286 -4.24 31.36 20.57
CA VAL A 286 -3.38 32.26 21.38
C VAL A 286 -2.10 32.67 20.60
N SER A 287 -1.84 32.07 19.44
CA SER A 287 -0.76 32.41 18.50
C SER A 287 -1.26 33.32 17.39
#